data_AF-K5WVY4-F1
#
_entry.id   AF-K5WVY4-F1
#
_cell.length_a   1.000
_cell.length_b   1.000
_cell.length_c   1.000
_cell.angle_alpha   90.00
_cell.angle_beta   90.00
_cell.angle_gamma   90.00
#
_symmetry.space_group_name_H-M   'P 1'
#
loop_
_entity.id
_entity.type
_entity.pdbx_description
1 polymer ?
#
loop_
_entity_poly.entity_id
_entity_poly.type
_entity_poly.pdbx_seq_one_letter_code
_entity_poly.pdbx_strand_id
1 'polypeptide(L)'
;MIRTSSLDGLKIPKLHDKLKALLFADDTTVFLSNKDSFDTLVSILDKWCVASGAKFNKNKTEIIPFGSPEYKTFVRQTRKTNHESSTIPNDAKISQEGELTRILGAWFGTPEPMQPGSTIIDKTTTKLHEWRKSNPTLEGTRLINWMENLSGSQFLTKAQGMPTSVADRFEKIIKDF
;
A
#
# COMPACT_ATOMS: atom_id res chain seq x y z
N MET A 1 4.48 21.51 8.83
CA MET A 1 3.79 22.00 7.61
C MET A 1 2.51 21.23 7.34
N ILE A 2 2.53 19.94 6.95
CA ILE A 2 1.28 19.18 6.70
C ILE A 2 0.47 18.91 7.98
N ARG A 3 1.10 18.47 9.07
CA ARG A 3 0.38 18.19 10.33
C ARG A 3 -0.32 19.44 10.88
N THR A 4 0.32 20.59 10.74
CA THR A 4 -0.13 21.90 11.22
C THR A 4 -0.90 22.71 10.17
N SER A 5 -1.18 22.15 8.97
CA SER A 5 -1.89 22.88 7.92
C SER A 5 -3.40 22.90 8.17
N SER A 6 -4.10 23.71 7.37
CA SER A 6 -5.56 23.78 7.30
C SER A 6 -6.21 22.51 6.71
N LEU A 7 -5.42 21.54 6.23
CA LEU A 7 -5.97 20.28 5.73
C LEU A 7 -6.69 19.54 6.87
N ASP A 8 -7.87 19.01 6.59
CA ASP A 8 -8.65 18.20 7.50
C ASP A 8 -8.07 16.80 7.63
N GLY A 9 -7.76 16.14 6.51
CA GLY A 9 -7.32 14.75 6.49
C GLY A 9 -8.37 13.74 6.95
N LEU A 10 -7.92 12.58 7.43
CA LEU A 10 -8.77 11.46 7.80
C LEU A 10 -9.11 11.45 9.29
N LYS A 11 -10.40 11.43 9.62
CA LYS A 11 -10.86 11.20 10.99
C LYS A 11 -11.02 9.70 11.25
N ILE A 12 -10.24 9.17 12.19
CA ILE A 12 -10.32 7.76 12.59
C ILE A 12 -11.17 7.66 13.86
N PRO A 13 -12.18 6.77 13.92
CA PRO A 13 -12.95 6.55 15.13
C PRO A 13 -12.02 6.24 16.32
N LYS A 14 -12.29 6.86 17.47
CA LYS A 14 -11.52 6.73 18.72
C LYS A 14 -10.13 7.38 18.74
N LEU A 15 -9.67 7.99 17.64
CA LEU A 15 -8.51 8.89 17.68
C LEU A 15 -8.98 10.35 17.81
N HIS A 16 -8.33 11.08 18.72
CA HIS A 16 -8.58 12.51 18.91
C HIS A 16 -8.02 13.33 17.74
N ASP A 17 -6.84 12.96 17.25
CA ASP A 17 -6.16 13.67 16.17
C ASP A 17 -6.57 13.13 14.79
N LYS A 18 -6.67 14.05 13.83
CA LYS A 18 -6.90 13.70 12.42
C LYS A 18 -5.59 13.20 11.81
N LEU A 19 -5.66 12.09 11.08
CA LEU A 19 -4.52 11.56 10.33
C LEU A 19 -4.37 12.35 9.03
N LYS A 20 -3.32 13.16 8.92
CA LYS A 20 -3.02 13.93 7.70
C LYS A 20 -1.91 13.33 6.86
N ALA A 21 -0.91 12.72 7.50
CA ALA A 21 0.21 12.11 6.79
C ALA A 21 0.78 10.92 7.58
N LEU A 22 1.17 9.89 6.83
CA LEU A 22 2.05 8.81 7.26
C LEU A 22 3.36 8.93 6.50
N LEU A 23 4.48 8.84 7.22
CA LEU A 23 5.83 8.96 6.68
C LEU A 23 6.60 7.70 7.04
N PHE A 24 7.20 7.05 6.06
CA PHE A 24 8.07 5.91 6.25
C PHE A 24 9.27 6.03 5.30
N ALA A 25 10.44 6.36 5.85
CA ALA A 25 11.60 6.75 5.04
C ALA A 25 11.25 7.88 4.04
N ASP A 26 11.44 7.64 2.74
CA ASP A 26 11.09 8.55 1.65
C ASP A 26 9.62 8.41 1.19
N ASP A 27 8.97 7.29 1.51
CA ASP A 27 7.55 7.07 1.20
C ASP A 27 6.67 7.96 2.08
N THR A 28 5.84 8.78 1.43
CA THR A 28 4.89 9.69 2.08
C THR A 28 3.49 9.41 1.59
N THR A 29 2.59 9.08 2.51
CA THR A 29 1.15 8.97 2.26
C THR A 29 0.43 10.14 2.91
N VAL A 30 -0.34 10.90 2.13
CA VAL A 30 -1.14 12.02 2.63
C VAL A 30 -2.61 11.67 2.53
N PHE A 31 -3.36 12.00 3.57
CA PHE A 31 -4.81 11.79 3.63
C PHE A 31 -5.49 13.14 3.43
N LEU A 32 -6.42 13.19 2.49
CA LEU A 32 -7.25 14.35 2.20
C LEU A 32 -8.70 13.99 2.48
N SER A 33 -9.41 14.89 3.15
CA SER A 33 -10.85 14.84 3.31
C SER A 33 -11.53 15.36 2.04
N ASN A 34 -12.83 15.10 1.88
CA ASN A 34 -13.60 15.69 0.79
C ASN A 34 -13.70 17.23 0.87
N LYS A 35 -13.33 17.85 1.99
CA LYS A 35 -13.26 19.31 2.15
C LYS A 35 -11.89 19.88 1.76
N ASP A 36 -10.89 19.02 1.64
CA ASP A 36 -9.54 19.44 1.28
C ASP A 36 -9.40 19.60 -0.23
N SER A 37 -8.53 20.52 -0.66
CA SER A 37 -8.16 20.67 -2.07
C SER A 37 -6.76 20.11 -2.34
N PHE A 38 -6.61 19.47 -3.49
CA PHE A 38 -5.32 18.94 -3.92
C PHE A 38 -4.27 20.05 -4.10
N ASP A 39 -4.67 21.22 -4.61
CA ASP A 39 -3.77 22.38 -4.74
C ASP A 39 -3.23 22.89 -3.40
N THR A 40 -4.04 22.86 -2.34
CA THR A 40 -3.57 23.22 -1.00
C THR A 40 -2.44 22.29 -0.58
N LEU A 41 -2.60 20.98 -0.81
CA LEU A 41 -1.53 20.01 -0.56
C LEU A 41 -0.29 20.33 -1.39
N VAL A 42 -0.43 20.50 -2.71
CA VAL A 42 0.68 20.80 -3.62
C VAL A 42 1.43 22.06 -3.17
N SER A 43 0.72 23.12 -2.79
CA SER A 43 1.33 24.37 -2.30
C SER A 43 2.15 24.17 -1.02
N ILE A 44 1.72 23.27 -0.13
CA ILE A 44 2.45 22.93 1.10
C ILE A 44 3.70 22.12 0.75
N LEU A 45 3.57 21.16 -0.16
CA LEU A 45 4.68 20.31 -0.61
C LEU A 45 5.74 21.12 -1.36
N ASP A 46 5.34 22.04 -2.23
CA ASP A 46 6.27 22.88 -2.99
C ASP A 46 7.05 23.81 -2.07
N LYS A 47 6.40 24.44 -1.08
CA LYS A 47 7.09 25.24 -0.05
C LYS A 47 8.10 24.41 0.73
N TRP A 48 7.74 23.19 1.10
CA TRP A 48 8.65 22.29 1.79
C TRP A 48 9.82 21.88 0.90
N CYS A 49 9.59 21.58 -0.39
CA CYS A 49 10.64 21.24 -1.35
C CYS A 49 11.64 22.37 -1.53
N VAL A 50 11.16 23.62 -1.62
CA VAL A 50 12.03 24.80 -1.69
C VAL A 50 12.90 24.92 -0.44
N ALA A 51 12.34 24.67 0.75
CA ALA A 51 13.07 24.77 2.00
C ALA A 51 14.05 23.60 2.24
N SER A 52 13.71 22.39 1.81
CA SER A 52 14.51 21.18 2.04
C SER A 52 15.51 20.88 0.92
N GLY A 53 15.32 21.45 -0.27
CA GLY A 53 16.05 21.09 -1.49
C GLY A 53 15.64 19.74 -2.09
N ALA A 54 14.66 19.05 -1.50
CA ALA A 54 14.14 17.78 -2.01
C ALA A 54 13.11 18.00 -3.14
N LYS A 55 12.83 16.93 -3.90
CA LYS A 55 11.85 16.97 -5.00
C LYS A 55 10.90 15.77 -4.92
N PHE A 56 9.60 16.03 -4.86
CA PHE A 56 8.60 14.97 -5.00
C PHE A 56 8.55 14.42 -6.43
N ASN A 57 8.49 13.11 -6.53
CA ASN A 57 8.32 12.44 -7.81
C ASN A 57 6.84 12.41 -8.20
N LYS A 58 6.36 13.47 -8.84
CA LYS A 58 4.96 13.64 -9.26
C LYS A 58 4.45 12.46 -10.10
N ASN A 59 5.30 11.90 -10.95
CA ASN A 59 4.96 10.75 -11.81
C ASN A 59 4.75 9.45 -11.03
N LYS A 60 5.31 9.33 -9.81
CA LYS A 60 5.08 8.20 -8.91
C LYS A 60 3.91 8.44 -7.95
N THR A 61 3.32 9.64 -7.95
CA THR A 61 2.18 9.94 -7.09
C THR A 61 0.95 9.22 -7.61
N GLU A 62 0.38 8.37 -6.75
CA GLU A 62 -0.87 7.67 -7.01
C GLU A 62 -1.94 8.11 -6.01
N ILE A 63 -3.13 8.41 -6.53
CA ILE A 63 -4.28 8.87 -5.76
C ILE A 63 -5.28 7.73 -5.68
N ILE A 64 -5.63 7.35 -4.46
CA ILE A 64 -6.59 6.27 -4.18
C ILE A 64 -7.84 6.89 -3.56
N PRO A 65 -8.95 7.02 -4.32
CA PRO A 65 -10.21 7.46 -3.75
C PRO A 65 -10.73 6.42 -2.75
N PHE A 66 -11.09 6.87 -1.55
CA PHE A 66 -11.68 6.04 -0.51
C PHE A 66 -12.95 6.71 0.05
N GLY A 67 -13.89 5.92 0.56
CA GLY A 67 -15.19 6.40 1.03
C GLY A 67 -16.36 5.74 0.29
N SER A 68 -17.47 6.46 0.15
CA SER A 68 -18.68 5.93 -0.49
C SER A 68 -18.47 5.66 -1.99
N PRO A 69 -19.19 4.69 -2.60
CA PRO A 69 -19.09 4.40 -4.03
C PRO A 69 -19.34 5.63 -4.91
N GLU A 70 -20.26 6.51 -4.51
CA GLU A 70 -20.62 7.74 -5.21
C GLU A 70 -19.45 8.71 -5.21
N TYR A 71 -18.81 8.91 -4.05
CA TYR A 71 -17.64 9.78 -3.93
C TYR A 71 -16.45 9.25 -4.74
N LYS A 72 -16.18 7.94 -4.65
CA LYS A 72 -15.11 7.32 -5.45
C LYS A 72 -15.35 7.52 -6.95
N THR A 73 -16.58 7.37 -7.41
CA THR A 73 -16.98 7.58 -8.81
C THR A 73 -16.83 9.05 -9.21
N PHE A 74 -17.29 9.96 -8.36
CA PHE A 74 -17.15 11.41 -8.55
C PHE A 74 -15.69 11.81 -8.74
N VAL A 75 -14.78 11.38 -7.85
CA VAL A 75 -13.35 11.72 -7.94
C VAL A 75 -12.73 11.19 -9.22
N ARG A 76 -13.09 9.96 -9.64
CA ARG A 76 -12.54 9.37 -10.88
C ARG A 76 -13.03 10.08 -12.14
N GLN A 77 -14.31 10.44 -12.19
CA GLN A 77 -14.91 11.08 -13.37
C GLN A 77 -14.51 12.55 -13.48
N THR A 78 -14.54 13.28 -12.37
CA THR A 78 -14.31 14.73 -12.37
C THR A 78 -12.85 15.10 -12.13
N ARG A 79 -12.04 14.16 -11.62
CA ARG A 79 -10.69 14.40 -11.10
C ARG A 79 -10.68 15.52 -10.05
N LYS A 80 -11.72 15.66 -9.24
CA LYS A 80 -11.82 16.67 -8.19
C LYS A 80 -12.02 16.04 -6.83
N THR A 81 -11.55 16.69 -5.76
CA THR A 81 -11.80 16.25 -4.38
C THR A 81 -13.17 16.70 -3.87
N ASN A 82 -13.68 17.82 -4.39
CA ASN A 82 -15.06 18.29 -4.24
C ASN A 82 -15.48 19.18 -5.41
N HIS A 83 -16.75 19.58 -5.45
CA HIS A 83 -17.29 20.39 -6.54
C HIS A 83 -16.57 21.74 -6.74
N GLU A 84 -16.07 22.34 -5.66
CA GLU A 84 -15.40 23.65 -5.65
C GLU A 84 -13.89 23.55 -5.91
N SER A 85 -13.31 22.36 -5.72
CA SER A 85 -11.89 22.13 -5.88
C SER A 85 -11.47 22.18 -7.34
N SER A 86 -10.21 22.53 -7.54
CA SER A 86 -9.52 22.42 -8.81
C SER A 86 -9.37 20.97 -9.24
N THR A 87 -9.27 20.80 -10.55
CA THR A 87 -9.04 19.50 -11.17
C THR A 87 -7.62 19.03 -10.88
N ILE A 88 -7.50 17.80 -10.38
CA ILE A 88 -6.25 17.10 -10.16
C ILE A 88 -5.49 16.99 -11.50
N PRO A 89 -4.24 17.47 -11.55
CA PRO A 89 -3.38 17.41 -12.73
C PRO A 89 -3.30 16.02 -13.37
N ASN A 90 -3.26 15.95 -14.71
CA ASN A 90 -3.31 14.69 -15.47
C ASN A 90 -2.07 13.79 -15.28
N ASP A 91 -0.96 14.34 -14.81
CA ASP A 91 0.25 13.59 -14.45
C ASP A 91 0.08 12.74 -13.18
N ALA A 92 -0.86 13.09 -12.30
CA ALA A 92 -1.20 12.27 -11.14
C ALA A 92 -2.15 11.13 -11.53
N LYS A 93 -1.70 9.89 -11.32
CA LYS A 93 -2.52 8.69 -11.56
C LYS A 93 -3.61 8.60 -10.50
N ILE A 94 -4.86 8.40 -10.93
CA ILE A 94 -5.98 8.07 -10.03
C ILE A 94 -6.32 6.60 -10.23
N SER A 95 -6.24 5.82 -9.15
CA SER A 95 -6.54 4.38 -9.15
C SER A 95 -8.00 4.13 -9.57
N GLN A 96 -8.18 3.20 -10.50
CA GLN A 96 -9.50 2.77 -10.98
C GLN A 96 -10.19 1.82 -9.99
N GLU A 97 -11.49 1.58 -10.17
CA GLU A 97 -12.17 0.60 -9.33
C GLU A 97 -11.62 -0.81 -9.60
N GLY A 98 -11.29 -1.55 -8.53
CA GLY A 98 -10.66 -2.86 -8.63
C GLY A 98 -9.15 -2.83 -8.92
N GLU A 99 -8.56 -1.67 -9.19
CA GLU A 99 -7.11 -1.55 -9.37
C GLU A 99 -6.39 -1.66 -8.02
N LEU A 100 -5.29 -2.41 -8.03
CA LEU A 100 -4.45 -2.57 -6.85
C LEU A 100 -3.31 -1.58 -6.81
N THR A 101 -3.21 -0.88 -5.70
CA THR A 101 -2.10 0.04 -5.41
C THR A 101 -1.28 -0.50 -4.25
N ARG A 102 0.06 -0.47 -4.38
CA ARG A 102 0.95 -0.96 -3.34
C ARG A 102 1.43 0.18 -2.46
N ILE A 103 1.23 0.07 -1.15
CA ILE A 103 1.71 1.03 -0.15
C ILE A 103 2.49 0.26 0.92
N LEU A 104 3.77 0.61 1.12
CA LEU A 104 4.67 -0.03 2.10
C LEU A 104 4.70 -1.57 2.00
N GLY A 105 4.61 -2.10 0.79
CA GLY A 105 4.64 -3.54 0.54
C GLY A 105 3.27 -4.23 0.58
N ALA A 106 2.25 -3.61 1.17
CA ALA A 106 0.86 -4.10 1.25
C ALA A 106 -0.01 -3.60 0.08
N TRP A 107 -1.08 -4.32 -0.24
CA TRP A 107 -1.95 -4.08 -1.40
C TRP A 107 -3.28 -3.44 -1.03
N PHE A 108 -3.52 -2.21 -1.46
CA PHE A 108 -4.76 -1.47 -1.22
C PHE A 108 -5.66 -1.51 -2.44
N GLY A 109 -6.97 -1.65 -2.21
CA GLY A 109 -7.99 -1.81 -3.25
C GLY A 109 -8.94 -2.96 -2.92
N THR A 110 -9.58 -3.52 -3.95
CA THR A 110 -10.36 -4.77 -3.84
C THR A 110 -9.55 -5.90 -4.48
N PRO A 111 -8.54 -6.45 -3.79
CA PRO A 111 -7.74 -7.55 -4.33
C PRO A 111 -8.58 -8.82 -4.44
N GLU A 112 -8.35 -9.58 -5.50
CA GLU A 112 -8.68 -11.00 -5.43
C GLU A 112 -7.88 -11.63 -4.26
N PRO A 113 -8.48 -12.54 -3.48
CA PRO A 113 -7.85 -13.08 -2.27
C PRO A 113 -6.43 -13.63 -2.48
N MET A 114 -6.11 -14.13 -3.68
CA MET A 114 -4.80 -14.75 -3.95
C MET A 114 -3.72 -13.75 -4.38
N GLN A 115 -4.08 -12.58 -4.94
CA GLN A 115 -3.11 -11.66 -5.56
C GLN A 115 -2.03 -11.13 -4.61
N PRO A 116 -2.35 -10.75 -3.35
CA PRO A 116 -1.31 -10.32 -2.40
C PRO A 116 -0.30 -11.42 -2.06
N GLY A 117 -0.76 -12.67 -1.96
CA GLY A 117 0.03 -13.81 -1.52
C GLY A 117 0.83 -14.49 -2.64
N SER A 118 0.40 -14.40 -3.90
CA SER A 118 1.01 -15.11 -5.02
C SER A 118 2.49 -14.77 -5.20
N THR A 119 2.85 -13.49 -5.14
CA THR A 119 4.26 -13.07 -5.29
C THR A 119 5.16 -13.63 -4.18
N ILE A 120 4.64 -13.79 -2.97
CA ILE A 120 5.41 -14.38 -1.86
C ILE A 120 5.52 -15.88 -2.06
N ILE A 121 4.41 -16.55 -2.40
CA ILE A 121 4.39 -17.97 -2.73
C ILE A 121 5.41 -18.30 -3.82
N ASP A 122 5.44 -17.53 -4.90
CA ASP A 122 6.35 -17.75 -6.02
C ASP A 122 7.81 -17.58 -5.58
N LYS A 123 8.12 -16.48 -4.89
CA LYS A 123 9.48 -16.22 -4.36
C LYS A 123 9.94 -17.31 -3.40
N THR A 124 9.08 -17.72 -2.47
CA THR A 124 9.39 -18.79 -1.53
C THR A 124 9.59 -20.11 -2.25
N THR A 125 8.73 -20.44 -3.22
CA THR A 125 8.86 -21.66 -4.03
C THR A 125 10.19 -21.69 -4.79
N THR A 126 10.59 -20.57 -5.41
CA THR A 126 11.89 -20.46 -6.08
C THR A 126 13.05 -20.70 -5.13
N LYS A 127 13.03 -20.07 -3.94
CA LYS A 127 14.10 -20.25 -2.96
C LYS A 127 14.19 -21.68 -2.44
N LEU A 128 13.06 -22.31 -2.13
CA LEU A 128 13.03 -23.71 -1.70
C LEU A 128 13.56 -24.65 -2.80
N HIS A 129 13.25 -24.37 -4.06
CA HIS A 129 13.82 -25.10 -5.19
C HIS A 129 15.36 -25.00 -5.23
N GLU A 130 15.91 -23.80 -4.99
CA GLU A 130 17.37 -23.62 -4.88
C GLU A 130 17.96 -24.35 -3.68
N TRP A 131 17.33 -24.26 -2.51
CA TRP A 131 17.76 -24.99 -1.31
C TRP A 131 17.73 -26.51 -1.49
N ARG A 132 16.78 -27.05 -2.25
CA ARG A 132 16.71 -28.48 -2.52
C ARG A 132 17.96 -29.01 -3.23
N LYS A 133 18.67 -28.16 -4.01
CA LYS A 133 19.92 -28.54 -4.69
C LYS A 133 21.06 -28.86 -3.72
N SER A 134 21.00 -28.35 -2.48
CA SER A 134 22.02 -28.64 -1.47
C SER A 134 21.76 -29.92 -0.66
N ASN A 135 20.69 -30.67 -0.96
CA ASN A 135 20.29 -31.91 -0.26
C ASN A 135 20.30 -31.75 1.28
N PRO A 136 19.48 -30.85 1.84
CA PRO A 136 19.47 -30.59 3.28
C PRO A 136 19.09 -31.86 4.07
N THR A 137 19.63 -31.97 5.28
CA THR A 137 19.19 -32.98 6.26
C THR A 137 17.77 -32.67 6.73
N LEU A 138 17.12 -33.60 7.44
CA LEU A 138 15.78 -33.37 8.00
C LEU A 138 15.72 -32.10 8.86
N GLU A 139 16.74 -31.86 9.69
CA GLU A 139 16.83 -30.65 10.50
C GLU A 139 17.09 -29.40 9.63
N GLY A 140 17.90 -29.54 8.58
CA GLY A 140 18.09 -28.49 7.58
C GLY A 140 16.78 -28.12 6.88
N THR A 141 15.99 -29.10 6.45
CA THR A 141 14.67 -28.90 5.85
C THR A 141 13.72 -28.18 6.80
N ARG A 142 13.70 -28.57 8.08
CA ARG A 142 12.90 -27.91 9.12
C ARG A 142 13.29 -26.44 9.27
N LEU A 143 14.58 -26.14 9.36
CA LEU A 143 15.09 -24.77 9.52
C LEU A 143 14.83 -23.91 8.27
N ILE A 144 15.07 -24.46 7.07
CA ILE A 144 14.81 -23.76 5.80
C ILE A 144 13.33 -23.46 5.64
N ASN A 145 12.45 -24.42 5.95
CA ASN A 145 11.00 -24.20 5.92
C ASN A 145 10.59 -23.06 6.86
N TRP A 146 11.15 -23.02 8.08
CA TRP A 146 10.89 -21.95 9.03
C TRP A 146 11.40 -20.59 8.53
N MET A 147 12.63 -20.55 8.02
CA MET A 147 13.25 -19.32 7.53
C MET A 147 12.55 -18.76 6.29
N GLU A 148 12.16 -19.59 5.31
CA GLU A 148 11.65 -19.08 4.04
C GLU A 148 10.12 -18.92 4.02
N ASN A 149 9.37 -19.92 4.50
CA ASN A 149 7.90 -19.86 4.45
C ASN A 149 7.34 -18.96 5.54
N LEU A 150 7.78 -19.15 6.79
CA LEU A 150 7.19 -18.42 7.91
C LEU A 150 7.64 -16.95 7.88
N SER A 151 8.95 -16.68 7.74
CA SER A 151 9.42 -15.29 7.76
C SER A 151 8.89 -14.48 6.57
N GLY A 152 8.81 -15.10 5.38
CA GLY A 152 8.34 -14.44 4.16
C GLY A 152 6.86 -14.06 4.23
N SER A 153 6.03 -14.86 4.88
CA SER A 153 4.57 -14.63 4.97
C SER A 153 4.15 -13.71 6.12
N GLN A 154 4.96 -13.59 7.19
CA GLN A 154 4.60 -12.87 8.41
C GLN A 154 4.17 -11.41 8.18
N PHE A 155 4.92 -10.67 7.34
CA PHE A 155 4.63 -9.25 7.11
C PHE A 155 3.25 -9.02 6.50
N LEU A 156 2.95 -9.65 5.36
CA LEU A 156 1.63 -9.47 4.72
C LEU A 156 0.51 -10.03 5.57
N THR A 157 0.74 -11.15 6.27
CA THR A 157 -0.23 -11.71 7.22
C THR A 157 -0.60 -10.71 8.30
N LYS A 158 0.39 -9.98 8.84
CA LYS A 158 0.12 -8.97 9.86
C LYS A 158 -0.53 -7.71 9.28
N ALA A 159 -0.13 -7.30 8.08
CA ALA A 159 -0.62 -6.09 7.45
C ALA A 159 -2.06 -6.23 6.92
N GLN A 160 -2.44 -7.39 6.37
CA GLN A 160 -3.69 -7.57 5.62
C GLN A 160 -4.44 -8.88 5.93
N GLY A 161 -3.91 -9.70 6.83
CA GLY A 161 -4.40 -11.06 7.07
C GLY A 161 -3.83 -12.07 6.07
N MET A 162 -4.12 -13.35 6.32
CA MET A 162 -3.79 -14.45 5.41
C MET A 162 -5.10 -15.12 4.97
N PRO A 163 -5.47 -15.02 3.68
CA PRO A 163 -6.59 -15.78 3.13
C PRO A 163 -6.35 -17.29 3.22
N THR A 164 -7.41 -18.08 3.43
CA THR A 164 -7.30 -19.55 3.57
C THR A 164 -6.62 -20.19 2.37
N SER A 165 -6.94 -19.75 1.15
CA SER A 165 -6.30 -20.26 -0.07
C SER A 165 -4.77 -20.05 -0.12
N VAL A 166 -4.29 -18.97 0.49
CA VAL A 166 -2.85 -18.68 0.62
C VAL A 166 -2.24 -19.56 1.71
N ALA A 167 -2.93 -19.72 2.85
CA ALA A 167 -2.50 -20.60 3.94
C ALA A 167 -2.35 -22.06 3.48
N ASP A 168 -3.37 -22.59 2.79
CA ASP A 168 -3.38 -23.95 2.26
C ASP A 168 -2.22 -24.18 1.27
N ARG A 169 -1.87 -23.14 0.49
CA ARG A 169 -0.76 -23.22 -0.44
C ARG A 169 0.59 -23.27 0.27
N PHE A 170 0.80 -22.47 1.32
CA PHE A 170 2.00 -22.57 2.15
C PHE A 170 2.09 -23.93 2.85
N GLU A 171 0.98 -24.45 3.37
CA GLU A 171 0.95 -25.78 3.99
C GLU A 171 1.36 -26.88 3.01
N LYS A 172 0.86 -26.80 1.77
CA LYS A 172 1.28 -27.72 0.71
C LYS A 172 2.77 -27.61 0.39
N ILE A 173 3.30 -26.39 0.27
CA ILE A 173 4.73 -26.16 0.01
C ILE A 173 5.60 -26.74 1.13
N ILE A 174 5.20 -26.57 2.38
CA ILE A 174 5.93 -27.10 3.55
C ILE A 174 5.94 -28.63 3.54
N LYS A 175 4.82 -29.27 3.16
CA LYS A 175 4.73 -30.74 3.06
C LYS A 175 5.52 -31.31 1.88
N ASP A 176 5.60 -30.56 0.78
CA ASP A 176 6.24 -31.01 -0.47
C ASP A 176 7.78 -30.84 -0.44
N PHE A 177 8.32 -29.94 0.39
CA PHE A 177 9.76 -29.62 0.48
C PHE A 177 10.53 -30.64 1.33
#